data_AF-X6LVB9-F1
#
_entry.id   AF-X6LVB9-F1
#
_cell.length_a   1.000
_cell.length_b   1.000
_cell.length_c   1.000
_cell.angle_alpha   90.00
_cell.angle_beta   90.00
_cell.angle_gamma   90.00
#
_symmetry.space_group_name_H-M   'P 1'
#
loop_
_entity.id
_entity.type
_entity.pdbx_description
1 polymer ?
#
loop_
_entity_poly.entity_id
_entity_poly.type
_entity_poly.pdbx_seq_one_letter_code
_entity_poly.pdbx_strand_id
1 'polypeptide(L)'
;MNKALTDVFLTEHKANESKQDAGNVKSLNSKYEAIDSGEIFTNRTMEARALLNDFARKIKVPGAGIATGRHRRRRGRSHFTSTRKRKKKKEQSKSQQSVTKEKKILLRYQKRRPFSLLLQRLPSRNVPIDPAAAQVNSNTKANKNRWLPTHLWYAKRAQMQPLWGISIASTMSQTRKPKFHRSVARFYQNYCILHDASYAYRLIAVQTQKAEHIDQSRILQLCKNYIAPFQWEQWLRNDAFLQGRLEMSFFLFQSQTKYPFGFITCVKMSWNYSWSNDSERVLWIWAHSSVYNLDW
;
A
#
# COMPACT_ATOMS: atom_id res chain seq x y z
N MET A 1 72.66 -9.55 -39.19
CA MET A 1 71.80 -10.73 -39.02
C MET A 1 70.78 -10.63 -37.87
N ASN A 2 71.04 -9.90 -36.78
CA ASN A 2 70.15 -9.93 -35.59
C ASN A 2 68.87 -9.07 -35.64
N LYS A 3 68.73 -8.10 -36.57
CA LYS A 3 67.50 -7.29 -36.69
C LYS A 3 66.37 -8.00 -37.45
N ALA A 4 66.70 -8.85 -38.42
CA ALA A 4 65.70 -9.56 -39.21
C ALA A 4 64.99 -10.66 -38.40
N LEU A 5 65.69 -11.30 -37.46
CA LEU A 5 65.12 -12.33 -36.59
C LEU A 5 64.19 -11.74 -35.52
N THR A 6 64.48 -10.54 -35.01
CA THR A 6 63.62 -9.88 -34.01
C THR A 6 62.29 -9.42 -34.60
N ASP A 7 62.27 -8.96 -35.85
CA ASP A 7 61.03 -8.49 -36.50
C ASP A 7 60.10 -9.64 -36.90
N VAL A 8 60.65 -10.80 -37.26
CA VAL A 8 59.87 -12.02 -37.50
C VAL A 8 59.25 -12.54 -36.20
N PHE A 9 60.01 -12.56 -35.10
CA PHE A 9 59.47 -13.00 -33.80
C PHE A 9 58.39 -12.05 -33.25
N LEU A 10 58.54 -10.73 -33.42
CA LEU A 10 57.55 -9.74 -32.99
C LEU A 10 56.27 -9.76 -33.83
N THR A 11 56.38 -10.07 -35.13
CA THR A 11 55.21 -10.20 -36.02
C THR A 11 54.47 -11.52 -35.77
N GLU A 12 55.17 -12.62 -35.51
CA GLU A 12 54.54 -13.90 -35.12
C GLU A 12 53.87 -13.84 -33.74
N HIS A 13 54.44 -13.13 -32.76
CA HIS A 13 53.80 -12.96 -31.45
C HIS A 13 52.51 -12.14 -31.53
N LYS A 14 52.50 -11.03 -32.30
CA LYS A 14 51.29 -10.23 -32.55
C LYS A 14 50.23 -10.98 -33.36
N ALA A 15 50.66 -11.80 -34.32
CA ALA A 15 49.76 -12.65 -35.10
C ALA A 15 49.13 -13.75 -34.22
N ASN A 16 49.87 -14.31 -33.26
CA ASN A 16 49.37 -15.34 -32.35
C ASN A 16 48.49 -14.79 -31.22
N GLU A 17 48.77 -13.59 -30.69
CA GLU A 17 47.89 -12.89 -29.73
C GLU A 17 46.54 -12.55 -30.37
N SER A 18 46.52 -12.03 -31.60
CA SER A 18 45.27 -11.73 -32.32
C SER A 18 44.42 -12.98 -32.62
N LYS A 19 45.05 -14.16 -32.78
CA LYS A 19 44.35 -15.43 -33.00
C LYS A 19 43.82 -16.06 -31.70
N GLN A 20 44.54 -15.91 -30.59
CA GLN A 20 44.09 -16.37 -29.27
C GLN A 20 42.93 -15.52 -28.73
N ASP A 21 42.95 -14.20 -28.94
CA ASP A 21 41.85 -13.32 -28.57
C ASP A 21 40.60 -13.54 -29.45
N ALA A 22 40.77 -13.78 -30.75
CA ALA A 22 39.65 -14.11 -31.64
C ALA A 22 39.01 -15.48 -31.34
N GLY A 23 39.80 -16.46 -30.87
CA GLY A 23 39.29 -17.76 -30.44
C GLY A 23 38.47 -17.69 -29.14
N ASN A 24 38.89 -16.84 -28.20
CA ASN A 24 38.21 -16.70 -26.91
C ASN A 24 36.89 -15.91 -27.03
N VAL A 25 36.84 -14.89 -27.89
CA VAL A 25 35.61 -14.11 -28.18
C VAL A 25 34.55 -14.97 -28.88
N LYS A 26 34.94 -15.88 -29.78
CA LYS A 26 33.98 -16.80 -30.44
C LYS A 26 33.33 -17.79 -29.46
N SER A 27 34.05 -18.23 -28.43
CA SER A 27 33.51 -19.17 -27.43
C SER A 27 32.52 -18.52 -26.44
N LEU A 28 32.63 -17.21 -26.19
CA LEU A 28 31.69 -16.46 -25.35
C LEU A 28 30.39 -16.10 -26.09
N ASN A 29 30.47 -15.91 -27.41
CA ASN A 29 29.31 -15.63 -28.26
C ASN A 29 28.35 -16.83 -28.43
N SER A 30 28.77 -18.06 -28.10
CA SER A 30 27.87 -19.22 -28.24
C SER A 30 26.80 -19.31 -27.15
N LYS A 31 26.87 -18.47 -26.10
CA LYS A 31 25.98 -18.52 -24.93
C LYS A 31 25.05 -17.31 -24.80
N TYR A 32 25.34 -16.23 -25.52
CA TYR A 32 24.57 -14.99 -25.46
C TYR A 32 24.32 -14.48 -26.87
N GLU A 33 23.05 -14.31 -27.22
CA GLU A 33 22.66 -13.53 -28.40
C GLU A 33 22.98 -12.06 -28.12
N ALA A 34 24.13 -11.61 -28.59
CA ALA A 34 24.49 -10.20 -28.58
C ALA A 34 23.76 -9.52 -29.73
N ILE A 35 23.01 -8.47 -29.41
CA ILE A 35 22.30 -7.67 -30.42
C ILE A 35 23.21 -6.51 -30.81
N ASP A 36 23.59 -6.41 -32.09
CA ASP A 36 24.26 -5.22 -32.60
C ASP A 36 23.27 -4.07 -32.76
N SER A 37 23.53 -2.98 -32.05
CA SER A 37 22.73 -1.78 -32.14
C SER A 37 22.85 -1.09 -33.50
N GLY A 38 24.01 -1.18 -34.16
CA GLY A 38 24.28 -0.49 -35.42
C GLY A 38 23.32 -0.92 -36.52
N GLU A 39 23.25 -2.23 -36.76
CA GLU A 39 22.38 -2.83 -37.78
C GLU A 39 20.88 -2.55 -37.54
N ILE A 40 20.43 -2.56 -36.28
CA ILE A 40 19.04 -2.25 -35.92
C ILE A 40 18.71 -0.79 -36.27
N PHE A 41 19.61 0.14 -35.97
CA PHE A 41 19.36 1.55 -36.24
C PHE A 41 19.38 1.85 -37.73
N THR A 42 20.30 1.25 -38.51
CA THR A 42 20.39 1.47 -39.96
C THR A 42 19.13 0.96 -40.68
N ASN A 43 18.70 -0.27 -40.37
CA ASN A 43 17.56 -0.90 -41.03
C ASN A 43 16.23 -0.21 -40.69
N ARG A 44 16.13 0.44 -39.52
CA ARG A 44 14.90 1.13 -39.07
C ARG A 44 14.94 2.65 -39.23
N THR A 45 15.95 3.20 -39.90
CA THR A 45 16.08 4.66 -40.09
C THR A 45 14.88 5.28 -40.77
N MET A 46 14.40 4.67 -41.85
CA MET A 46 13.28 5.20 -42.65
C MET A 46 11.96 5.16 -41.88
N GLU A 47 11.71 4.07 -41.16
CA GLU A 47 10.55 3.94 -40.28
C GLU A 47 10.58 4.97 -39.14
N ALA A 48 11.72 5.14 -38.49
CA ALA A 48 11.90 6.12 -37.43
C ALA A 48 11.68 7.56 -37.94
N ARG A 49 12.17 7.88 -39.14
CA ARG A 49 11.94 9.18 -39.78
C ARG A 49 10.47 9.41 -40.11
N ALA A 50 9.78 8.41 -40.65
CA ALA A 50 8.34 8.50 -40.91
C ALA A 50 7.55 8.78 -39.62
N LEU A 51 7.85 8.06 -38.54
CA LEU A 51 7.22 8.29 -37.23
C LEU A 51 7.51 9.68 -36.68
N LEU A 52 8.76 10.15 -36.76
CA LEU A 52 9.13 11.49 -36.31
C LEU A 52 8.39 12.58 -37.08
N ASN A 53 8.25 12.43 -38.40
CA ASN A 53 7.49 13.37 -39.23
C ASN A 53 6.00 13.37 -38.87
N ASP A 54 5.42 12.21 -38.56
CA ASP A 54 4.03 12.11 -38.08
C ASP A 54 3.84 12.77 -36.71
N PHE A 55 4.76 12.56 -35.78
CA PHE A 55 4.75 13.20 -34.46
C PHE A 55 4.93 14.72 -34.56
N ALA A 56 5.86 15.17 -35.40
CA ALA A 56 6.10 16.60 -35.64
C ALA A 56 4.89 17.30 -36.26
N ARG A 57 4.17 16.64 -37.19
CA ARG A 57 2.91 17.15 -37.75
C ARG A 57 1.81 17.32 -36.69
N LYS A 58 1.77 16.45 -35.68
CA LYS A 58 0.76 16.47 -34.60
C LYS A 58 1.12 17.40 -33.44
N ILE A 59 2.41 17.66 -33.20
CA ILE A 59 2.88 18.49 -32.08
C ILE A 59 3.19 19.90 -32.58
N LYS A 60 2.34 20.88 -32.25
CA LYS A 60 2.51 22.30 -32.65
C LYS A 60 3.65 23.06 -31.96
N VAL A 61 4.28 22.49 -30.92
CA VAL A 61 5.32 23.20 -30.12
C VAL A 61 6.64 22.42 -30.15
N PRO A 62 7.67 22.93 -30.84
CA PRO A 62 8.98 22.28 -30.87
C PRO A 62 9.72 22.55 -29.55
N GLY A 63 10.25 21.50 -28.91
CA GLY A 63 11.23 21.63 -27.82
C GLY A 63 11.03 20.75 -26.59
N ALA A 64 9.92 20.05 -26.43
CA ALA A 64 9.63 19.38 -25.16
C ALA A 64 9.84 17.86 -25.23
N GLY A 65 11.09 17.43 -25.29
CA GLY A 65 11.45 16.16 -24.63
C GLY A 65 11.22 16.35 -23.14
N ILE A 66 9.96 16.27 -22.68
CA ILE A 66 9.57 16.61 -21.32
C ILE A 66 10.32 15.66 -20.39
N ALA A 67 11.40 16.17 -19.78
CA ALA A 67 12.13 15.45 -18.76
C ALA A 67 11.09 14.96 -17.75
N THR A 68 11.04 13.64 -17.54
CA THR A 68 10.01 13.06 -16.67
C THR A 68 10.06 13.78 -15.33
N GLY A 69 8.91 14.36 -14.96
CA GLY A 69 8.79 15.11 -13.71
C GLY A 69 9.35 14.27 -12.57
N ARG A 70 10.06 14.91 -11.62
CA ARG A 70 10.84 14.19 -10.59
C ARG A 70 10.01 13.11 -9.85
N HIS A 71 8.70 13.32 -9.69
CA HIS A 71 7.77 12.36 -9.08
C HIS A 71 7.56 11.06 -9.89
N ARG A 72 7.71 11.09 -11.22
CA ARG A 72 7.59 9.91 -12.10
C ARG A 72 8.87 9.06 -12.16
N ARG A 73 10.00 9.56 -11.66
CA ARG A 73 11.29 8.86 -11.68
C ARG A 73 11.29 7.67 -10.73
N ARG A 74 11.78 6.52 -11.20
CA ARG A 74 11.89 5.26 -10.41
C ARG A 74 13.35 4.82 -10.33
N ARG A 75 13.70 4.09 -9.27
CA ARG A 75 15.02 3.44 -9.16
C ARG A 75 14.98 2.09 -9.88
N GLY A 76 15.99 1.81 -10.70
CA GLY A 76 16.17 0.50 -11.33
C GLY A 76 16.35 -0.59 -10.29
N ARG A 77 15.93 -1.81 -10.64
CA ARG A 77 16.04 -2.99 -9.77
C ARG A 77 17.25 -3.82 -10.20
N SER A 78 17.88 -4.52 -9.27
CA SER A 78 18.99 -5.41 -9.58
C SER A 78 18.56 -6.54 -10.53
N HIS A 79 19.41 -6.89 -11.49
CA HIS A 79 19.20 -8.02 -12.42
C HIS A 79 19.27 -9.39 -11.74
N PHE A 80 19.83 -9.47 -10.53
CA PHE A 80 19.86 -10.70 -9.74
C PHE A 80 18.46 -11.10 -9.28
N THR A 81 18.05 -12.31 -9.65
CA THR A 81 16.81 -12.95 -9.19
C THR A 81 16.94 -13.36 -7.72
N SER A 82 16.73 -12.41 -6.80
CA SER A 82 16.62 -12.59 -5.34
C SER A 82 17.31 -13.86 -4.81
N THR A 83 18.61 -13.78 -4.57
CA THR A 83 19.49 -14.85 -4.06
C THR A 83 19.07 -15.43 -2.69
N ARG A 84 17.99 -14.93 -2.10
CA ARG A 84 17.50 -15.26 -0.76
C ARG A 84 16.73 -16.58 -0.63
N LYS A 85 16.44 -17.29 -1.71
CA LYS A 85 15.84 -18.64 -1.63
C LYS A 85 16.87 -19.78 -1.61
N ARG A 86 18.11 -19.54 -2.06
CA ARG A 86 19.12 -20.61 -2.21
C ARG A 86 19.84 -20.99 -0.91
N LYS A 87 20.11 -20.05 0.01
CA LYS A 87 20.69 -20.38 1.33
C LYS A 87 19.73 -21.24 2.17
N LYS A 88 18.44 -20.91 2.23
CA LYS A 88 17.45 -21.67 3.01
C LYS A 88 17.23 -23.11 2.53
N LYS A 89 17.19 -23.36 1.22
CA LYS A 89 17.05 -24.74 0.69
C LYS A 89 18.31 -25.58 0.92
N LYS A 90 19.50 -24.99 0.75
CA LYS A 90 20.80 -25.67 0.92
C LYS A 90 21.12 -25.95 2.40
N GLU A 91 20.66 -25.09 3.30
CA GLU A 91 20.75 -25.28 4.76
C GLU A 91 19.72 -26.31 5.26
N GLN A 92 18.48 -26.30 4.75
CA GLN A 92 17.45 -27.30 5.09
C GLN A 92 17.78 -28.71 4.59
N SER A 93 18.35 -28.85 3.39
CA SER A 93 18.78 -30.15 2.86
C SER A 93 20.01 -30.71 3.60
N LYS A 94 20.93 -29.84 4.07
CA LYS A 94 22.07 -30.24 4.89
C LYS A 94 21.67 -30.58 6.33
N SER A 95 20.67 -29.91 6.90
CA SER A 95 20.18 -30.19 8.26
C SER A 95 19.37 -31.49 8.36
N GLN A 96 18.84 -32.01 7.25
CA GLN A 96 18.16 -33.32 7.23
C GLN A 96 19.13 -34.51 7.11
N GLN A 97 20.32 -34.30 6.53
CA GLN A 97 21.36 -35.33 6.42
C GLN A 97 22.29 -35.43 7.64
N SER A 98 22.30 -34.44 8.54
CA SER A 98 23.22 -34.36 9.69
C SER A 98 22.56 -34.62 11.05
N VAL A 99 21.39 -35.27 11.08
CA VAL A 99 20.62 -35.49 12.32
C VAL A 99 21.26 -36.53 13.27
N THR A 100 22.35 -37.22 12.91
CA THR A 100 22.94 -38.23 13.79
C THR A 100 24.10 -37.77 14.69
N LYS A 101 24.73 -36.60 14.51
CA LYS A 101 25.79 -36.17 15.44
C LYS A 101 25.76 -34.65 15.63
N GLU A 102 25.90 -34.23 16.89
CA GLU A 102 26.10 -32.84 17.32
C GLU A 102 24.83 -31.99 17.57
N LYS A 103 23.85 -32.59 18.24
CA LYS A 103 23.08 -31.85 19.26
C LYS A 103 24.05 -31.43 20.37
N LYS A 104 24.76 -30.29 20.28
CA LYS A 104 25.32 -29.62 21.48
C LYS A 104 25.84 -28.18 21.39
N ILE A 105 26.05 -27.50 20.24
CA ILE A 105 26.85 -26.24 20.28
C ILE A 105 26.18 -24.93 19.79
N LEU A 106 25.02 -24.89 19.13
CA LEU A 106 24.51 -23.62 18.55
C LEU A 106 23.20 -23.07 19.16
N LEU A 107 23.11 -23.05 20.49
CA LEU A 107 21.98 -22.44 21.22
C LEU A 107 22.11 -20.92 21.49
N ARG A 108 23.11 -20.20 20.97
CA ARG A 108 23.32 -18.78 21.35
C ARG A 108 23.01 -17.70 20.31
N TYR A 109 22.81 -18.02 19.03
CA TYR A 109 22.60 -16.98 18.02
C TYR A 109 21.53 -17.35 16.98
N GLN A 110 20.25 -17.35 17.37
CA GLN A 110 19.14 -17.14 16.41
C GLN A 110 17.77 -16.86 17.05
N LYS A 111 17.70 -15.98 18.07
CA LYS A 111 16.42 -15.38 18.50
C LYS A 111 16.05 -14.16 17.65
N ARG A 112 15.88 -14.27 16.32
CA ARG A 112 15.14 -13.25 15.54
C ARG A 112 14.40 -13.85 14.34
N ARG A 113 13.18 -14.33 14.64
CA ARG A 113 11.94 -14.43 13.81
C ARG A 113 11.37 -15.87 13.78
N PRO A 114 10.09 -16.06 14.16
CA PRO A 114 9.49 -17.39 14.19
C PRO A 114 9.27 -17.95 12.77
N PHE A 115 9.59 -19.23 12.66
CA PHE A 115 9.56 -20.10 11.48
C PHE A 115 8.17 -20.27 10.84
N SER A 116 7.10 -19.93 11.56
CA SER A 116 5.70 -20.04 11.09
C SER A 116 5.35 -19.11 9.92
N LEU A 117 6.17 -18.11 9.61
CA LEU A 117 5.92 -17.19 8.49
C LEU A 117 6.31 -17.72 7.11
N LEU A 118 6.91 -18.91 7.02
CA LEU A 118 7.39 -19.47 5.75
C LEU A 118 6.53 -20.58 5.15
N LEU A 119 5.56 -21.13 5.88
CA LEU A 119 4.61 -22.11 5.32
C LEU A 119 3.38 -21.45 4.67
N GLN A 120 3.25 -20.13 4.75
CA GLN A 120 2.04 -19.39 4.37
C GLN A 120 2.14 -18.69 3.00
N ARG A 121 3.01 -19.17 2.09
CA ARG A 121 3.15 -18.54 0.76
C ARG A 121 2.98 -19.52 -0.40
N LEU A 122 1.76 -19.43 -0.92
CA LEU A 122 1.23 -19.79 -2.24
C LEU A 122 0.60 -21.19 -2.28
N PRO A 123 -0.74 -21.28 -2.40
CA PRO A 123 -1.34 -22.46 -2.99
C PRO A 123 -0.80 -22.58 -4.42
N SER A 124 -0.59 -23.82 -4.86
CA SER A 124 -0.41 -24.17 -6.27
C SER A 124 -1.48 -23.46 -7.11
N ARG A 125 -1.11 -23.08 -8.34
CA ARG A 125 -1.85 -22.18 -9.26
C ARG A 125 -3.28 -22.63 -9.61
N ASN A 126 -3.75 -23.78 -9.08
CA ASN A 126 -5.01 -24.43 -9.43
C ASN A 126 -5.94 -24.69 -8.23
N VAL A 127 -5.74 -24.05 -7.07
CA VAL A 127 -6.70 -24.17 -5.95
C VAL A 127 -7.60 -22.93 -5.92
N PRO A 128 -8.94 -23.08 -5.97
CA PRO A 128 -9.86 -21.96 -5.74
C PRO A 128 -9.50 -21.23 -4.45
N ILE A 129 -9.36 -19.90 -4.54
CA ILE A 129 -9.04 -19.08 -3.37
C ILE A 129 -10.33 -18.97 -2.56
N ASP A 130 -10.47 -19.79 -1.53
CA ASP A 130 -11.54 -19.60 -0.54
C ASP A 130 -11.35 -18.24 0.14
N PRO A 131 -12.32 -17.30 0.02
CA PRO A 131 -12.20 -15.95 0.57
C PRO A 131 -12.04 -15.95 2.10
N ALA A 132 -12.56 -16.99 2.77
CA ALA A 132 -12.40 -17.21 4.21
C ALA A 132 -10.94 -17.49 4.60
N ALA A 133 -10.19 -18.27 3.81
CA ALA A 133 -8.80 -18.62 4.12
C ALA A 133 -7.82 -17.42 3.97
N ALA A 134 -8.15 -16.45 3.12
CA ALA A 134 -7.40 -15.20 3.00
C ALA A 134 -7.54 -14.31 4.24
N GLN A 135 -8.70 -14.29 4.90
CA GLN A 135 -8.94 -13.57 6.15
C GLN A 135 -8.25 -14.23 7.37
N VAL A 136 -8.15 -15.56 7.40
CA VAL A 136 -7.51 -16.29 8.50
C VAL A 136 -6.00 -16.01 8.59
N ASN A 137 -5.34 -15.76 7.45
CA ASN A 137 -3.90 -15.47 7.42
C ASN A 137 -3.52 -14.06 7.90
N SER A 138 -4.45 -13.11 7.97
CA SER A 138 -4.23 -11.82 8.65
C SER A 138 -4.45 -11.90 10.16
N ASN A 139 -5.23 -12.87 10.63
CA ASN A 139 -5.67 -12.99 12.02
C ASN A 139 -4.79 -13.91 12.90
N THR A 140 -3.88 -14.70 12.31
CA THR A 140 -3.05 -15.68 13.05
C THR A 140 -1.82 -15.12 13.76
N LYS A 141 -1.64 -13.80 13.75
CA LYS A 141 -0.76 -13.13 14.71
C LYS A 141 -1.63 -12.27 15.59
N ALA A 142 -1.39 -12.36 16.90
CA ALA A 142 -1.75 -11.36 17.91
C ALA A 142 -1.09 -10.00 17.57
N ASN A 143 -1.44 -9.42 16.42
CA ASN A 143 -1.01 -8.14 15.95
C ASN A 143 -1.80 -7.12 16.76
N LYS A 144 -1.11 -6.41 17.65
CA LYS A 144 -1.66 -5.30 18.45
C LYS A 144 -2.41 -4.24 17.61
N ASN A 145 -2.27 -4.25 16.28
CA ASN A 145 -2.93 -3.30 15.39
C ASN A 145 -3.60 -4.00 14.20
N ARG A 146 -4.89 -3.68 14.00
CA ARG A 146 -5.68 -4.07 12.84
C ARG A 146 -5.18 -3.37 11.57
N TRP A 147 -5.26 -4.05 10.43
CA TRP A 147 -4.92 -3.49 9.13
C TRP A 147 -6.19 -3.04 8.41
N LEU A 148 -6.12 -1.87 7.75
CA LEU A 148 -7.16 -1.41 6.83
C LEU A 148 -7.13 -2.21 5.51
N PRO A 149 -8.22 -2.26 4.74
CA PRO A 149 -8.24 -2.93 3.43
C PRO A 149 -7.14 -2.43 2.48
N THR A 150 -6.83 -1.14 2.55
CA THR A 150 -5.83 -0.46 1.72
C THR A 150 -4.40 -0.56 2.30
N HIS A 151 -4.20 -1.23 3.44
CA HIS A 151 -2.95 -1.19 4.22
C HIS A 151 -1.73 -1.55 3.38
N LEU A 152 -1.80 -2.60 2.55
CA LEU A 152 -0.66 -3.02 1.72
C LEU A 152 -0.27 -1.96 0.67
N TRP A 153 -1.24 -1.21 0.16
CA TRP A 153 -0.99 -0.13 -0.79
C TRP A 153 -0.26 1.02 -0.12
N TYR A 154 -0.71 1.43 1.07
CA TYR A 154 -0.09 2.49 1.87
C TYR A 154 1.25 2.07 2.43
N ALA A 155 1.42 0.83 2.92
CA ALA A 155 2.70 0.34 3.45
C ALA A 155 3.83 0.35 2.41
N LYS A 156 3.51 0.30 1.11
CA LYS A 156 4.49 0.44 0.02
C LYS A 156 4.87 1.89 -0.28
N ARG A 157 4.02 2.87 0.06
CA ARG A 157 4.12 4.26 -0.39
C ARG A 157 4.28 5.27 0.74
N ALA A 158 3.88 4.92 1.94
CA ALA A 158 3.80 5.76 3.13
C ALA A 158 4.44 5.07 4.33
N GLN A 159 4.81 5.88 5.32
CA GLN A 159 5.20 5.42 6.65
C GLN A 159 3.94 5.04 7.42
N MET A 160 3.86 3.77 7.82
CA MET A 160 2.75 3.26 8.63
C MET A 160 3.05 3.48 10.11
N GLN A 161 2.08 4.04 10.84
CA GLN A 161 2.14 4.24 12.29
C GLN A 161 0.97 3.51 12.97
N PRO A 162 1.22 2.87 14.13
CA PRO A 162 0.16 2.27 14.93
C PRO A 162 -0.55 3.35 15.75
N LEU A 163 -1.83 3.61 15.46
CA LEU A 163 -2.67 4.57 16.17
C LEU A 163 -4.04 3.94 16.44
N TRP A 164 -4.54 4.08 17.67
CA TRP A 164 -5.87 3.59 18.07
C TRP A 164 -6.11 2.09 17.76
N GLY A 165 -5.08 1.26 17.90
CA GLY A 165 -5.16 -0.17 17.59
C GLY A 165 -5.28 -0.47 16.09
N ILE A 166 -4.98 0.49 15.21
CA ILE A 166 -5.01 0.36 13.74
C ILE A 166 -3.68 0.87 13.16
N SER A 167 -3.19 0.26 12.08
CA SER A 167 -2.01 0.76 11.37
C SER A 167 -2.38 1.72 10.24
N ILE A 168 -2.10 3.01 10.42
CA ILE A 168 -2.52 4.13 9.56
C ILE A 168 -1.32 4.76 8.86
N ALA A 169 -1.52 5.28 7.66
CA ALA A 169 -0.50 6.00 6.90
C ALA A 169 -0.31 7.41 7.48
N SER A 170 0.89 7.71 7.98
CA SER A 170 1.21 9.01 8.59
C SER A 170 1.79 10.00 7.60
N THR A 171 2.76 9.58 6.78
CA THR A 171 3.42 10.46 5.81
C THR A 171 3.83 9.66 4.58
N MET A 172 3.66 10.24 3.38
CA MET A 172 4.12 9.62 2.14
C MET A 172 5.65 9.51 2.10
N SER A 173 6.18 8.31 1.87
CA SER A 173 7.60 7.96 1.94
C SER A 173 8.43 8.58 0.79
N GLN A 174 7.80 8.81 -0.36
CA GLN A 174 8.48 9.32 -1.56
C GLN A 174 8.78 10.83 -1.51
N THR A 175 8.26 11.54 -0.52
CA THR A 175 8.33 13.00 -0.46
C THR A 175 8.90 13.42 0.89
N ARG A 176 9.94 14.27 0.92
CA ARG A 176 10.40 14.89 2.18
C ARG A 176 9.22 15.64 2.79
N LYS A 177 8.95 15.48 4.09
CA LYS A 177 7.83 16.12 4.84
C LYS A 177 7.44 17.52 4.33
N PRO A 178 8.33 18.53 4.27
CA PRO A 178 7.95 19.89 3.85
C PRO A 178 7.47 20.00 2.39
N LYS A 179 7.93 19.10 1.51
CA LYS A 179 7.50 19.06 0.10
C LYS A 179 6.10 18.47 -0.04
N PHE A 180 5.71 17.55 0.84
CA PHE A 180 4.40 16.92 0.82
C PHE A 180 3.31 17.92 1.23
N HIS A 181 3.52 18.65 2.33
CA HIS A 181 2.55 19.64 2.81
C HIS A 181 2.22 20.71 1.77
N ARG A 182 3.24 21.29 1.12
CA ARG A 182 3.02 22.28 0.05
C ARG A 182 2.29 21.69 -1.16
N SER A 183 2.62 20.45 -1.54
CA SER A 183 1.88 19.79 -2.61
C SER A 183 0.42 19.59 -2.21
N VAL A 184 0.14 19.05 -1.03
CA VAL A 184 -1.22 18.80 -0.54
C VAL A 184 -2.04 20.08 -0.50
N ALA A 185 -1.49 21.20 -0.01
CA ALA A 185 -2.20 22.48 -0.01
C ALA A 185 -2.58 22.94 -1.43
N ARG A 186 -1.66 22.84 -2.39
CA ARG A 186 -1.94 23.16 -3.80
C ARG A 186 -2.95 22.20 -4.42
N PHE A 187 -2.86 20.91 -4.08
CA PHE A 187 -3.82 19.90 -4.53
C PHE A 187 -5.20 20.16 -3.96
N TYR A 188 -5.32 20.62 -2.72
CA TYR A 188 -6.59 20.96 -2.12
C TYR A 188 -7.27 22.16 -2.80
N GLN A 189 -6.49 23.15 -3.23
CA GLN A 189 -7.00 24.35 -3.89
C GLN A 189 -7.35 24.13 -5.37
N ASN A 190 -6.49 23.42 -6.10
CA ASN A 190 -6.55 23.37 -7.57
C ASN A 190 -6.92 22.00 -8.14
N TYR A 191 -7.00 20.97 -7.30
CA TYR A 191 -7.13 19.58 -7.73
C TYR A 191 -7.97 18.77 -6.72
N CYS A 192 -7.97 17.43 -6.84
CA CYS A 192 -8.64 16.53 -5.91
C CYS A 192 -7.65 15.76 -5.03
N ILE A 193 -8.07 15.46 -3.80
CA ILE A 193 -7.35 14.61 -2.86
C ILE A 193 -8.32 13.54 -2.37
N LEU A 194 -7.90 12.28 -2.48
CA LEU A 194 -8.61 11.15 -1.91
C LEU A 194 -7.84 10.65 -0.69
N HIS A 195 -8.54 10.51 0.43
CA HIS A 195 -8.00 10.01 1.69
C HIS A 195 -8.79 8.78 2.13
N ASP A 196 -8.09 7.75 2.62
CA ASP A 196 -8.76 6.59 3.20
C ASP A 196 -9.21 6.88 4.63
N ALA A 197 -10.50 7.17 4.81
CA ALA A 197 -11.11 7.48 6.10
C ALA A 197 -11.69 6.25 6.81
N SER A 198 -11.37 5.02 6.35
CA SER A 198 -11.93 3.78 6.91
C SER A 198 -11.59 3.55 8.39
N TYR A 199 -10.54 4.18 8.92
CA TYR A 199 -10.22 4.17 10.35
C TYR A 199 -10.97 5.26 11.14
N ALA A 200 -11.41 6.33 10.47
CA ALA A 200 -11.85 7.54 11.12
C ALA A 200 -13.26 7.41 11.70
N TYR A 201 -14.08 6.50 11.16
CA TYR A 201 -15.46 6.34 11.61
C TYR A 201 -15.82 4.87 11.74
N ARG A 202 -16.27 4.48 12.93
CA ARG A 202 -17.08 3.28 13.11
C ARG A 202 -18.53 3.69 13.11
N LEU A 203 -19.34 2.89 12.42
CA LEU A 203 -20.77 3.04 12.37
C LEU A 203 -21.39 2.26 13.53
N ILE A 204 -22.14 2.96 14.39
CA ILE A 204 -23.03 2.37 15.39
C ILE A 204 -24.45 2.56 14.86
N ALA A 205 -25.16 1.46 14.67
CA ALA A 205 -26.56 1.46 14.25
C ALA A 205 -27.44 1.26 15.49
N VAL A 206 -28.27 2.26 15.81
CA VAL A 206 -29.23 2.19 16.91
C VAL A 206 -30.61 1.93 16.33
N GLN A 207 -31.21 0.82 16.74
CA GLN A 207 -32.54 0.37 16.32
C GLN A 207 -33.31 -0.13 17.55
N THR A 208 -34.63 0.03 17.56
CA THR A 208 -35.51 -0.52 18.58
C THR A 208 -35.87 -1.97 18.25
N GLN A 209 -35.73 -2.88 19.23
CA GLN A 209 -35.84 -4.35 19.05
C GLN A 209 -37.27 -4.89 18.84
N LYS A 210 -38.32 -4.06 18.86
CA LYS A 210 -39.70 -4.52 18.71
C LYS A 210 -40.46 -3.68 17.68
N ALA A 211 -40.94 -4.35 16.64
CA ALA A 211 -42.09 -3.94 15.85
C ALA A 211 -43.23 -3.69 16.85
N GLU A 212 -43.85 -2.51 16.92
CA GLU A 212 -44.83 -2.08 15.92
C GLU A 212 -44.67 -0.62 15.49
N HIS A 213 -43.88 0.20 16.20
CA HIS A 213 -43.49 1.53 15.77
C HIS A 213 -42.10 1.85 16.32
N ILE A 214 -41.14 2.15 15.44
CA ILE A 214 -39.86 2.72 15.88
C ILE A 214 -40.12 4.17 16.25
N ASP A 215 -40.34 4.40 17.54
CA ASP A 215 -40.48 5.73 18.10
C ASP A 215 -39.15 6.47 18.03
N GLN A 216 -39.00 7.27 16.98
CA GLN A 216 -37.91 8.22 16.84
C GLN A 216 -37.71 8.98 18.16
N SER A 217 -38.80 9.43 18.78
CA SER A 217 -38.81 10.10 20.08
C SER A 217 -38.04 9.37 21.18
N ARG A 218 -38.08 8.03 21.23
CA ARG A 218 -37.37 7.23 22.24
C ARG A 218 -35.87 7.20 22.00
N ILE A 219 -35.45 7.05 20.74
CA ILE A 219 -34.03 7.14 20.36
C ILE A 219 -33.51 8.56 20.62
N LEU A 220 -34.30 9.58 20.29
CA LEU A 220 -33.99 10.98 20.59
C LEU A 220 -33.77 11.13 22.11
N GLN A 221 -34.71 10.67 22.95
CA GLN A 221 -34.61 10.76 24.41
C GLN A 221 -33.35 10.08 24.97
N LEU A 222 -32.97 8.91 24.45
CA LEU A 222 -31.72 8.25 24.83
C LEU A 222 -30.49 9.11 24.50
N CYS A 223 -30.47 9.72 23.32
CA CYS A 223 -29.37 10.57 22.87
C CYS A 223 -29.27 11.88 23.68
N LYS A 224 -30.39 12.41 24.20
CA LYS A 224 -30.44 13.65 24.98
C LYS A 224 -29.47 13.64 26.16
N ASN A 225 -29.32 12.49 26.82
CA ASN A 225 -28.49 12.35 28.00
C ASN A 225 -26.99 12.43 27.71
N TYR A 226 -26.57 12.29 26.45
CA TYR A 226 -25.16 12.23 26.05
C TYR A 226 -24.75 13.39 25.14
N ILE A 227 -25.69 14.12 24.53
CA ILE A 227 -25.40 15.24 23.64
C ILE A 227 -25.26 16.53 24.45
N ALA A 228 -24.41 17.46 23.98
CA ALA A 228 -24.31 18.79 24.55
C ALA A 228 -25.68 19.51 24.60
N PRO A 229 -26.07 20.11 25.74
CA PRO A 229 -27.39 20.74 25.90
C PRO A 229 -27.74 21.77 24.81
N PHE A 230 -26.76 22.58 24.37
CA PHE A 230 -26.97 23.62 23.36
C PHE A 230 -27.18 23.06 21.94
N GLN A 231 -26.72 21.84 21.64
CA GLN A 231 -26.89 21.21 20.33
C GLN A 231 -28.19 20.41 20.23
N TRP A 232 -28.71 19.94 21.37
CA TRP A 232 -29.97 19.22 21.44
C TRP A 232 -31.14 20.02 20.85
N GLU A 233 -31.24 21.31 21.18
CA GLU A 233 -32.34 22.15 20.68
C GLU A 233 -32.24 22.42 19.17
N GLN A 234 -31.01 22.53 18.65
CA GLN A 234 -30.78 22.68 17.21
C GLN A 234 -31.20 21.41 16.45
N TRP A 235 -31.10 20.25 17.10
CA TRP A 235 -31.43 18.96 16.52
C TRP A 235 -32.92 18.77 16.28
N LEU A 236 -33.73 19.00 17.32
CA LEU A 236 -35.19 18.85 17.26
C LEU A 236 -35.84 19.81 16.27
N ARG A 237 -35.22 20.96 16.02
CA ARG A 237 -35.75 22.00 15.12
C ARG A 237 -35.38 21.78 13.65
N ASN A 238 -34.53 20.81 13.33
CA ASN A 238 -34.05 20.59 11.98
C ASN A 238 -34.80 19.44 11.30
N ASP A 239 -35.87 19.77 10.60
CA ASP A 239 -36.69 18.81 9.86
C ASP A 239 -35.88 18.02 8.83
N ALA A 240 -34.91 18.64 8.16
CA ALA A 240 -34.07 17.96 7.18
C ALA A 240 -33.19 16.87 7.82
N PHE A 241 -32.76 17.08 9.06
CA PHE A 241 -32.10 16.03 9.82
C PHE A 241 -33.10 14.95 10.23
N LEU A 242 -34.26 15.30 10.78
CA LEU A 242 -35.26 14.33 11.24
C LEU A 242 -35.85 13.48 10.10
N GLN A 243 -35.77 13.99 8.87
CA GLN A 243 -36.04 13.33 7.59
C GLN A 243 -34.79 12.69 6.95
N GLY A 244 -33.65 12.71 7.65
CA GLY A 244 -32.35 12.09 7.31
C GLY A 244 -31.79 12.47 5.96
N ARG A 245 -32.18 13.64 5.47
CA ARG A 245 -31.58 14.29 4.30
C ARG A 245 -30.26 14.95 4.65
N LEU A 246 -29.94 15.07 5.94
CA LEU A 246 -28.79 15.81 6.44
C LEU A 246 -28.06 15.03 7.53
N GLU A 247 -26.73 15.05 7.45
CA GLU A 247 -25.81 14.56 8.47
C GLU A 247 -25.34 15.73 9.35
N MET A 248 -25.42 15.59 10.67
CA MET A 248 -24.97 16.62 11.62
C MET A 248 -23.86 16.09 12.53
N SER A 249 -23.00 17.01 12.99
CA SER A 249 -21.94 16.72 13.95
C SER A 249 -22.35 17.15 15.37
N PHE A 250 -22.08 16.30 16.35
CA PHE A 250 -22.48 16.47 17.75
C PHE A 250 -21.30 16.20 18.68
N PHE A 251 -21.29 16.88 19.82
CA PHE A 251 -20.36 16.60 20.91
C PHE A 251 -21.02 15.65 21.90
N LEU A 252 -20.40 14.48 22.09
CA LEU A 252 -20.78 13.50 23.10
C LEU A 252 -20.08 13.76 24.43
N PHE A 253 -20.85 13.59 25.49
CA PHE A 253 -20.45 13.68 26.89
C PHE A 253 -20.83 12.39 27.61
N GLN A 254 -20.14 12.07 28.70
CA GLN A 254 -20.46 10.89 29.53
C GLN A 254 -21.88 10.94 30.10
N SER A 255 -22.34 12.14 30.45
CA SER A 255 -23.71 12.42 30.86
C SER A 255 -23.95 13.92 30.76
N GLN A 256 -25.19 14.33 30.57
CA GLN A 256 -25.62 15.72 30.53
C GLN A 256 -25.24 16.48 31.80
N THR A 257 -25.28 15.83 32.96
CA THR A 257 -24.91 16.42 34.26
C THR A 257 -23.42 16.73 34.39
N LYS A 258 -22.57 16.13 33.56
CA LYS A 258 -21.12 16.35 33.54
C LYS A 258 -20.68 17.38 32.51
N TYR A 259 -21.61 18.01 31.79
CA TYR A 259 -21.27 19.11 30.89
C TYR A 259 -20.78 20.32 31.71
N PRO A 260 -19.63 20.96 31.39
CA PRO A 260 -18.78 20.75 30.20
C PRO A 260 -17.57 19.81 30.41
N PHE A 261 -17.30 19.29 31.61
CA PHE A 261 -16.06 18.58 31.93
C PHE A 261 -16.02 17.10 31.48
N GLY A 262 -17.16 16.49 31.15
CA GLY A 262 -17.29 15.09 30.76
C GLY A 262 -17.21 14.81 29.25
N PHE A 263 -16.49 15.62 28.48
CA PHE A 263 -16.41 15.48 27.01
C PHE A 263 -15.76 14.15 26.59
N ILE A 264 -16.36 13.47 25.61
CA ILE A 264 -15.86 12.22 25.05
C ILE A 264 -15.28 12.44 23.65
N THR A 265 -16.13 12.83 22.69
CA THR A 265 -15.73 12.98 21.29
C THR A 265 -16.73 13.82 20.51
N CYS A 266 -16.34 14.26 19.32
CA CYS A 266 -17.29 14.61 18.28
C CYS A 266 -17.75 13.34 17.55
N VAL A 267 -19.04 13.21 17.28
CA VAL A 267 -19.63 12.18 16.42
C VAL A 267 -20.41 12.83 15.30
N LYS A 268 -20.61 12.12 14.21
CA LYS A 268 -21.59 12.51 13.19
C LYS A 268 -22.77 11.59 13.26
N MET A 269 -23.97 12.12 13.11
CA MET A 269 -25.19 11.33 13.17
C MET A 269 -26.01 11.59 11.91
N SER A 270 -26.74 10.57 11.47
CA SER A 270 -27.65 10.65 10.34
C SER A 270 -28.75 9.61 10.52
N TRP A 271 -29.98 9.95 10.14
CA TRP A 271 -31.04 8.96 10.04
C TRP A 271 -30.94 8.20 8.72
N ASN A 272 -31.03 6.88 8.79
CA ASN A 272 -31.22 6.05 7.60
C ASN A 272 -32.64 5.47 7.60
N TYR A 273 -33.30 5.62 6.47
CA TYR A 273 -34.61 5.04 6.19
C TYR A 273 -34.40 3.78 5.37
N SER A 274 -34.92 2.66 5.86
CA SER A 274 -35.05 1.48 5.03
C SER A 274 -35.92 1.84 3.82
N TRP A 275 -35.39 1.65 2.60
CA TRP A 275 -36.10 1.97 1.36
C TRP A 275 -37.42 1.21 1.21
N SER A 276 -37.58 0.11 1.94
CA SER A 276 -38.74 -0.77 1.88
C SER A 276 -39.80 -0.50 2.96
N ASN A 277 -39.41 0.07 4.11
CA ASN A 277 -40.30 0.28 5.25
C ASN A 277 -40.00 1.62 5.94
N ASP A 278 -40.92 2.58 5.83
CA ASP A 278 -40.83 3.89 6.49
C ASP A 278 -40.93 3.78 8.04
N SER A 279 -41.35 2.61 8.52
CA SER A 279 -41.41 2.23 9.93
C SER A 279 -40.06 1.79 10.52
N GLU A 280 -39.07 1.43 9.69
CA GLU A 280 -37.75 1.00 10.14
C GLU A 280 -36.74 2.15 10.10
N ARG A 281 -36.78 3.01 11.13
CA ARG A 281 -35.82 4.11 11.30
C ARG A 281 -34.59 3.64 12.07
N VAL A 282 -33.42 3.76 11.45
CA VAL A 282 -32.14 3.44 12.09
C VAL A 282 -31.32 4.71 12.23
N LEU A 283 -30.87 4.99 13.45
CA LEU A 283 -29.95 6.09 13.69
C LEU A 283 -28.52 5.59 13.49
N TRP A 284 -27.81 6.21 12.55
CA TRP A 284 -26.41 5.96 12.30
C TRP A 284 -25.56 6.97 13.07
N ILE A 285 -24.65 6.46 13.90
CA ILE A 285 -23.70 7.27 14.66
C ILE A 285 -22.29 6.90 14.22
N TRP A 286 -21.61 7.86 13.61
CA TRP A 286 -20.24 7.78 13.16
C TRP A 286 -19.32 8.34 14.23
N ALA A 287 -18.62 7.45 14.93
CA ALA A 287 -17.70 7.82 16.00
C ALA A 287 -16.25 7.47 15.64
N HIS A 288 -15.31 8.25 16.15
CA HIS A 288 -13.90 7.98 15.93
C HIS A 288 -13.44 6.68 16.61
N SER A 289 -12.55 5.93 15.95
CA SER A 289 -12.10 4.62 16.45
C SER A 289 -11.43 4.64 17.83
N SER A 290 -10.97 5.81 18.30
CA SER A 290 -10.40 5.99 19.64
C SER A 290 -11.41 5.77 20.78
N VAL A 291 -12.70 5.94 20.50
CA VAL A 291 -13.79 5.91 21.48
C VAL A 291 -14.21 4.49 21.84
N TYR A 292 -13.74 3.48 21.09
CA TYR A 292 -14.20 2.09 21.21
C TYR A 292 -13.87 1.39 22.53
N ASN A 293 -12.89 1.89 23.30
CA ASN A 293 -12.59 1.31 24.61
C ASN A 293 -13.48 1.85 25.74
N LEU A 294 -14.37 2.80 25.44
CA LEU A 294 -15.42 3.20 26.35
C LEU A 294 -16.57 2.23 26.05
N ASP A 295 -17.05 1.47 27.02
CA ASP A 295 -18.21 0.59 26.81
C ASP A 295 -19.44 1.48 26.49
N TRP A 296 -20.05 1.32 25.31
CA TRP A 296 -21.28 2.03 24.88
C TRP A 296 -22.49 1.11 24.89
#